data_AF-A0A2E1CV20-F1
#
_entry.id   AF-A0A2E1CV20-F1
#
_cell.length_a   1.000
_cell.length_b   1.000
_cell.length_c   1.000
_cell.angle_alpha   90.00
_cell.angle_beta   90.00
_cell.angle_gamma   90.00
#
_symmetry.space_group_name_H-M   'P 1'
#
loop_
_entity.id
_entity.type
_entity.pdbx_description
1 polymer ?
#
loop_
_entity_poly.entity_id
_entity_poly.type
_entity_poly.pdbx_seq_one_letter_code
_entity_poly.pdbx_strand_id
1 'polypeptide(L)'
;MGERCYKNILGEMMTLFIRFFSVFSSLILLSACASVVDGTSQELTIDSNPKGAECMLNRNDKLLARVTTPDTITIKKTKHNINVSCTMDGFYESTAFLKSKTQDSTWGNIVLGGGIGWAIDSASGADNKYDSYLTITMVPLGQDKPGLSQPVAAQQEEVTEQAAEEVSSTEEIAEDKTTEAVVADADADAAEEKAAEVVTEDAQPVVDAVQ
;
A
#
# COMPACT_ATOMS: atom_id res chain seq x y z
N MET A 1 4.55 -12.28 -71.54
CA MET A 1 3.50 -12.80 -70.64
C MET A 1 3.83 -12.64 -69.14
N GLY A 2 4.86 -11.87 -68.72
CA GLY A 2 5.27 -11.80 -67.30
C GLY A 2 4.64 -10.66 -66.48
N GLU A 3 4.36 -9.50 -67.08
CA GLU A 3 4.01 -8.28 -66.32
C GLU A 3 2.58 -8.28 -65.73
N ARG A 4 1.66 -9.07 -66.29
CA ARG A 4 0.30 -9.21 -65.72
C ARG A 4 0.25 -10.14 -64.51
N CYS A 5 1.18 -11.09 -64.38
CA CYS A 5 1.23 -11.99 -63.22
C CYS A 5 1.73 -11.27 -61.96
N TYR A 6 2.74 -10.40 -62.09
CA TYR A 6 3.30 -9.67 -60.96
C TYR A 6 2.31 -8.67 -60.34
N LYS A 7 1.49 -7.99 -61.16
CA LYS A 7 0.44 -7.07 -60.66
C LYS A 7 -0.68 -7.79 -59.89
N ASN A 8 -1.03 -9.01 -60.28
CA ASN A 8 -2.06 -9.79 -59.57
C ASN A 8 -1.54 -10.35 -58.24
N ILE A 9 -0.30 -10.85 -58.21
CA ILE A 9 0.34 -11.34 -56.98
C ILE A 9 0.58 -10.20 -55.98
N LEU A 10 1.04 -9.03 -56.45
CA LEU A 10 1.19 -7.83 -55.61
C LEU A 10 -0.16 -7.32 -55.09
N GLY A 11 -1.22 -7.39 -55.91
CA GLY A 11 -2.57 -6.97 -55.51
C GLY A 11 -3.18 -7.87 -54.43
N GLU A 12 -3.01 -9.19 -54.54
CA GLU A 12 -3.48 -10.13 -53.52
C GLU A 12 -2.69 -10.00 -52.22
N MET A 13 -1.36 -9.85 -52.29
CA MET A 13 -0.53 -9.59 -51.11
C MET A 13 -0.94 -8.28 -50.42
N MET A 14 -1.13 -7.20 -51.18
CA MET A 14 -1.55 -5.92 -50.63
C MET A 14 -2.95 -5.98 -49.99
N THR A 15 -3.88 -6.74 -50.59
CA THR A 15 -5.22 -6.96 -50.03
C THR A 15 -5.18 -7.80 -48.74
N LEU A 16 -4.29 -8.79 -48.66
CA LEU A 16 -4.05 -9.57 -47.45
C LEU A 16 -3.44 -8.68 -46.34
N PHE A 17 -2.44 -7.85 -46.65
CA PHE A 17 -1.86 -6.91 -45.68
C PHE A 17 -2.90 -5.91 -45.15
N ILE A 18 -3.76 -5.37 -46.02
CA ILE A 18 -4.85 -4.47 -45.60
C ILE A 18 -5.85 -5.18 -44.69
N ARG A 19 -6.18 -6.45 -44.97
CA ARG A 19 -7.08 -7.25 -44.12
C ARG A 19 -6.45 -7.57 -42.77
N PHE A 20 -5.18 -7.98 -42.75
CA PHE A 20 -4.44 -8.22 -41.50
C PHE A 20 -4.30 -6.94 -40.68
N PHE A 21 -3.98 -5.81 -41.30
CA PHE A 21 -3.87 -4.52 -40.62
C PHE A 21 -5.23 -4.04 -40.09
N SER A 22 -6.32 -4.25 -40.83
CA SER A 22 -7.68 -3.92 -40.38
C SER A 22 -8.13 -4.77 -39.19
N VAL A 23 -7.81 -6.07 -39.17
CA VAL A 23 -8.12 -6.96 -38.03
C VAL A 23 -7.26 -6.60 -36.82
N PHE A 24 -5.96 -6.35 -37.02
CA PHE A 24 -5.04 -5.94 -35.95
C PHE A 24 -5.43 -4.58 -35.34
N SER A 25 -5.78 -3.59 -36.18
CA SER A 25 -6.28 -2.29 -35.72
C SER A 25 -7.59 -2.41 -34.93
N SER A 26 -8.48 -3.33 -35.32
CA SER A 26 -9.74 -3.56 -34.59
C SER A 26 -9.48 -4.21 -33.23
N LEU A 27 -8.50 -5.11 -33.12
CA LEU A 27 -8.10 -5.72 -31.84
C LEU A 27 -7.53 -4.69 -30.85
N ILE A 28 -6.78 -3.70 -31.32
CA ILE A 28 -6.24 -2.62 -30.47
C ILE A 28 -7.38 -1.75 -29.91
N LEU A 29 -8.39 -1.45 -30.72
CA LEU A 29 -9.52 -0.61 -30.31
C LEU A 29 -10.44 -1.27 -29.26
N LEU A 30 -10.51 -2.61 -29.20
CA LEU A 30 -11.26 -3.31 -28.15
C LEU A 30 -10.55 -3.36 -26.79
N SER A 31 -9.26 -3.03 -26.72
CA SER A 31 -8.51 -3.00 -25.45
C SER A 31 -8.68 -1.71 -24.63
N ALA A 32 -9.34 -0.68 -25.19
CA ALA A 32 -9.40 0.65 -24.59
C ALA A 32 -10.51 0.85 -23.53
N CYS A 33 -11.33 -0.17 -23.22
CA CYS A 33 -12.44 -0.05 -22.26
C CYS A 33 -12.08 -0.40 -20.81
N ALA A 34 -10.82 -0.75 -20.51
CA ALA A 34 -10.39 -1.06 -19.13
C ALA A 34 -9.77 0.18 -18.46
N SER A 35 -10.59 1.19 -18.15
CA SER A 35 -10.17 2.26 -17.24
C SER A 35 -10.35 1.76 -15.80
N VAL A 36 -9.31 1.15 -15.24
CA VAL A 36 -9.14 1.05 -13.79
C VAL A 36 -7.94 1.92 -13.45
N VAL A 37 -8.13 3.24 -13.53
CA VAL A 37 -7.25 4.15 -12.80
C VAL A 37 -7.68 4.02 -11.34
N ASP A 38 -6.97 3.20 -10.60
CA ASP A 38 -7.12 3.14 -9.15
C ASP A 38 -6.73 4.49 -8.56
N GLY A 39 -7.73 5.24 -8.08
CA GLY A 39 -7.50 6.53 -7.46
C GLY A 39 -6.79 6.42 -6.11
N THR A 40 -6.27 7.54 -5.62
CA THR A 40 -5.67 7.68 -4.29
C THR A 40 -6.70 7.72 -3.15
N SER A 41 -7.98 7.54 -3.46
CA SER A 41 -9.09 7.59 -2.49
C SER A 41 -9.98 6.37 -2.64
N GLN A 42 -10.66 6.00 -1.57
CA GLN A 42 -11.64 4.92 -1.55
C GLN A 42 -12.79 5.22 -0.60
N GLU A 43 -13.95 4.65 -0.90
CA GLU A 43 -15.08 4.63 0.03
C GLU A 43 -14.91 3.49 1.04
N LEU A 44 -15.26 3.78 2.29
CA LEU A 44 -15.29 2.86 3.41
C LEU A 44 -16.65 2.93 4.09
N THR A 45 -17.30 1.79 4.24
CA THR A 45 -18.51 1.68 5.04
C THR A 45 -18.15 1.15 6.42
N ILE A 46 -18.51 1.91 7.45
CA ILE A 46 -18.33 1.56 8.85
C ILE A 46 -19.69 1.21 9.43
N ASP A 47 -19.77 0.01 9.98
CA ASP A 47 -20.99 -0.55 10.54
C ASP A 47 -20.75 -1.07 11.95
N SER A 48 -21.81 -1.12 12.76
CA SER A 48 -21.75 -1.73 14.08
C SER A 48 -23.02 -2.49 14.43
N ASN A 49 -22.88 -3.37 15.43
CA ASN A 49 -23.99 -4.02 16.10
C ASN A 49 -23.86 -3.82 17.62
N PRO A 50 -24.81 -3.10 18.26
CA PRO A 50 -25.97 -2.41 17.68
C PRO A 50 -25.59 -1.20 16.80
N LYS A 51 -26.55 -0.72 16.00
CA LYS A 51 -26.42 0.49 15.14
C LYS A 51 -26.47 1.77 15.98
N GLY A 52 -25.88 2.85 15.49
CA GLY A 52 -25.89 4.17 16.13
C GLY A 52 -24.67 4.42 17.03
N ALA A 53 -23.57 3.70 16.83
CA ALA A 53 -22.35 3.90 17.58
C ALA A 53 -21.56 5.08 17.00
N GLU A 54 -21.00 5.90 17.88
CA GLU A 54 -20.10 7.00 17.51
C GLU A 54 -18.70 6.43 17.31
N CYS A 55 -18.19 6.49 16.09
CA CYS A 55 -16.90 5.94 15.72
C CYS A 55 -15.93 7.04 15.28
N MET A 56 -14.70 6.99 15.80
CA MET A 56 -13.59 7.86 15.42
C MET A 56 -12.55 7.07 14.64
N LEU A 57 -12.22 7.56 13.44
CA LEU A 57 -11.20 6.97 12.58
C LEU A 57 -9.92 7.79 12.69
N ASN A 58 -8.85 7.17 13.18
CA ASN A 58 -7.56 7.80 13.37
C ASN A 58 -6.46 7.09 12.57
N ARG A 59 -5.50 7.87 12.07
CA ARG A 59 -4.30 7.34 11.39
C ARG A 59 -3.10 8.16 11.84
N ASN A 60 -2.10 7.50 12.43
CA ASN A 60 -0.93 8.15 13.04
C ASN A 60 -1.36 9.30 13.96
N ASP A 61 -2.28 9.01 14.88
CA ASP A 61 -2.84 9.97 15.86
C ASP A 61 -3.58 11.18 15.27
N LYS A 62 -3.78 11.21 13.94
CA LYS A 62 -4.59 12.23 13.27
C LYS A 62 -6.02 11.72 13.05
N LEU A 63 -6.99 12.49 13.52
CA LEU A 63 -8.40 12.28 13.23
C LEU A 63 -8.68 12.46 11.73
N LEU A 64 -9.24 11.41 11.12
CA LEU A 64 -9.66 11.42 9.72
C LEU A 64 -11.15 11.77 9.60
N ALA A 65 -11.98 11.13 10.42
CA ALA A 65 -13.43 11.29 10.40
C ALA A 65 -14.04 10.87 11.74
N ARG A 66 -15.23 11.42 12.01
CA ARG A 66 -16.17 10.96 13.04
C ARG A 66 -17.47 10.61 12.36
N VAL A 67 -18.03 9.45 12.66
CA VAL A 67 -19.22 8.90 12.01
C VAL A 67 -20.15 8.24 13.02
N THR A 68 -21.45 8.26 12.73
CA THR A 68 -22.45 7.49 13.49
C THR A 68 -22.86 6.29 12.63
N THR A 69 -22.68 5.06 13.12
CA THR A 69 -22.89 3.86 12.30
C THR A 69 -24.38 3.57 12.01
N PRO A 70 -24.73 3.03 10.84
CA PRO A 70 -23.86 2.78 9.69
C PRO A 70 -23.61 4.06 8.87
N ASP A 71 -22.38 4.26 8.42
CA ASP A 71 -22.02 5.41 7.57
C ASP A 71 -20.97 5.02 6.52
N THR A 72 -20.92 5.76 5.40
CA THR A 72 -19.92 5.58 4.35
C THR A 72 -19.14 6.87 4.12
N ILE A 73 -17.82 6.77 4.22
CA ILE A 73 -16.91 7.91 4.08
C ILE A 73 -15.84 7.65 3.02
N THR A 74 -15.44 8.72 2.34
CA THR A 74 -14.32 8.67 1.40
C THR A 74 -13.03 9.04 2.11
N ILE A 75 -12.04 8.15 2.08
CA ILE A 75 -10.73 8.36 2.70
C ILE A 75 -9.60 8.27 1.68
N LYS A 76 -8.50 8.97 1.96
CA LYS A 76 -7.25 8.84 1.19
C LYS A 76 -6.55 7.52 1.54
N LYS A 77 -6.07 6.81 0.52
CA LYS A 77 -5.27 5.58 0.64
C LYS A 77 -3.82 5.91 1.02
N THR A 78 -3.24 5.12 1.93
CA THR A 78 -1.83 5.24 2.33
C THR A 78 -1.34 3.91 2.88
N LYS A 79 -0.02 3.73 3.02
CA LYS A 79 0.59 2.58 3.73
C LYS A 79 0.24 2.41 5.21
N HIS A 80 -0.37 3.42 5.84
CA HIS A 80 -0.66 3.39 7.28
C HIS A 80 -2.06 2.83 7.56
N ASN A 81 -2.18 2.02 8.61
CA ASN A 81 -3.45 1.49 9.08
C ASN A 81 -4.36 2.59 9.65
N ILE A 82 -5.66 2.37 9.62
CA ILE A 82 -6.64 3.22 10.30
C ILE A 82 -7.11 2.47 11.56
N ASN A 83 -7.01 3.13 12.70
CA ASN A 83 -7.62 2.68 13.95
C ASN A 83 -9.04 3.25 14.04
N VAL A 84 -10.02 2.39 14.29
CA VAL A 84 -11.42 2.75 14.46
C VAL A 84 -11.83 2.45 15.90
N SER A 85 -12.06 3.49 16.69
CA SER A 85 -12.61 3.38 18.05
C SER A 85 -14.08 3.74 18.03
N CYS A 86 -14.95 2.88 18.55
CA CYS A 86 -16.39 3.12 18.63
C CYS A 86 -16.90 3.09 20.06
N THR A 87 -17.76 4.06 20.38
CA THR A 87 -18.40 4.23 21.68
C THR A 87 -19.91 4.30 21.55
N MET A 88 -20.62 3.73 22.52
CA MET A 88 -22.08 3.79 22.64
C MET A 88 -22.48 3.63 24.10
N ASP A 89 -23.52 4.36 24.51
CA ASP A 89 -24.08 4.26 25.85
C ASP A 89 -24.52 2.83 26.19
N GLY A 90 -24.07 2.32 27.34
CA GLY A 90 -24.38 0.96 27.78
C GLY A 90 -23.47 -0.13 27.17
N PHE A 91 -22.43 0.24 26.42
CA PHE A 91 -21.46 -0.70 25.84
C PHE A 91 -20.02 -0.35 26.22
N TYR A 92 -19.14 -1.35 26.24
CA TYR A 92 -17.70 -1.11 26.30
C TYR A 92 -17.20 -0.49 25.00
N GLU A 93 -16.15 0.34 25.07
CA GLU A 93 -15.44 0.81 23.88
C GLU A 93 -14.88 -0.38 23.09
N SER A 94 -15.15 -0.38 21.79
CA SER A 94 -14.66 -1.39 20.85
C SER A 94 -13.71 -0.75 19.85
N THR A 95 -12.56 -1.38 19.63
CA THR A 95 -11.54 -0.92 18.68
C THR A 95 -11.36 -1.95 17.57
N ALA A 96 -11.22 -1.49 16.33
CA ALA A 96 -10.89 -2.31 15.18
C ALA A 96 -9.85 -1.64 14.28
N PHE A 97 -9.14 -2.43 13.48
CA PHE A 97 -8.11 -1.94 12.57
C PHE A 97 -8.47 -2.22 11.12
N LEU A 98 -8.46 -1.18 10.31
CA LEU A 98 -8.42 -1.30 8.86
C LEU A 98 -6.95 -1.34 8.44
N LYS A 99 -6.49 -2.54 8.10
CA LYS A 99 -5.12 -2.76 7.64
C LYS A 99 -4.97 -2.25 6.21
N SER A 100 -3.93 -1.45 5.95
CA SER A 100 -3.55 -1.16 4.57
C SER A 100 -2.90 -2.40 3.95
N LYS A 101 -3.33 -2.76 2.75
CA LYS A 101 -2.79 -3.84 1.93
C LYS A 101 -2.31 -3.23 0.62
N THR A 102 -1.24 -3.76 0.06
CA THR A 102 -0.87 -3.42 -1.32
C THR A 102 -1.92 -3.98 -2.27
N GLN A 103 -2.37 -3.17 -3.22
CA GLN A 103 -3.40 -3.54 -4.16
C GLN A 103 -2.80 -4.41 -5.27
N ASP A 104 -3.43 -5.54 -5.59
CA ASP A 104 -2.89 -6.49 -6.58
C ASP A 104 -2.79 -5.88 -8.00
N SER A 105 -3.59 -4.85 -8.30
CA SER A 105 -3.51 -4.10 -9.57
C SER A 105 -2.18 -3.35 -9.75
N THR A 106 -1.40 -3.17 -8.68
CA THR A 106 -0.03 -2.63 -8.74
C THR A 106 0.85 -3.44 -9.69
N TRP A 107 0.63 -4.74 -9.84
CA TRP A 107 1.37 -5.56 -10.81
C TRP A 107 1.09 -5.14 -12.26
N GLY A 108 -0.13 -4.71 -12.58
CA GLY A 108 -0.48 -4.20 -13.91
C GLY A 108 0.25 -2.91 -14.25
N ASN A 109 0.35 -1.98 -13.30
CA ASN A 109 1.11 -0.74 -13.46
C ASN A 109 2.63 -0.97 -13.48
N ILE A 110 3.15 -1.97 -12.77
CA ILE A 110 4.55 -2.38 -12.88
C ILE A 110 4.85 -2.91 -14.30
N VAL A 111 3.93 -3.68 -14.88
CA VAL A 111 4.10 -4.24 -16.24
C VAL A 111 3.94 -3.15 -17.33
N LEU A 112 3.03 -2.20 -17.15
CA LEU A 112 2.74 -1.14 -18.13
C LEU A 112 3.64 0.12 -17.99
N GLY A 113 4.04 0.46 -16.77
CA GLY A 113 4.79 1.69 -16.43
C GLY A 113 6.16 1.46 -15.78
N GLY A 114 6.57 0.20 -15.57
CA GLY A 114 7.86 -0.15 -14.98
C GLY A 114 7.99 0.24 -13.49
N GLY A 115 9.21 0.14 -12.96
CA GLY A 115 9.50 0.52 -11.57
C GLY A 115 9.24 2.00 -11.25
N ILE A 116 9.26 2.87 -12.27
CA ILE A 116 8.95 4.30 -12.12
C ILE A 116 7.46 4.51 -11.84
N GLY A 117 6.58 3.81 -12.58
CA GLY A 117 5.13 3.85 -12.33
C GLY A 117 4.81 3.40 -10.91
N TRP A 118 5.41 2.30 -10.47
CA TRP A 118 5.29 1.83 -9.10
C TRP A 118 5.77 2.85 -8.06
N ALA A 119 6.92 3.49 -8.29
CA ALA A 119 7.44 4.51 -7.37
C ALA A 119 6.47 5.68 -7.19
N ILE A 120 5.82 6.12 -8.27
CA ILE A 120 4.80 7.19 -8.25
C ILE A 120 3.53 6.71 -7.53
N ASP A 121 3.07 5.50 -7.80
CA ASP A 121 1.89 4.92 -7.15
C ASP A 121 2.10 4.73 -5.64
N SER A 122 3.28 4.23 -5.24
CA SER A 122 3.66 4.11 -3.82
C SER A 122 3.81 5.45 -3.13
N ALA A 123 4.35 6.47 -3.81
CA ALA A 123 4.46 7.82 -3.25
C ALA A 123 3.09 8.48 -3.05
N SER A 124 2.17 8.28 -4.00
CA SER A 124 0.80 8.82 -3.93
C SER A 124 -0.14 8.02 -3.01
N GLY A 125 0.20 6.75 -2.76
CA GLY A 125 -0.60 5.78 -2.03
C GLY A 125 -1.67 5.09 -2.89
N ALA A 126 -1.61 5.24 -4.22
CA ALA A 126 -2.55 4.60 -5.16
C ALA A 126 -2.43 3.06 -5.15
N ASP A 127 -1.24 2.54 -4.80
CA ASP A 127 -0.94 1.12 -4.64
C ASP A 127 -1.45 0.52 -3.31
N ASN A 128 -2.11 1.31 -2.45
CA ASN A 128 -2.66 0.83 -1.18
C ASN A 128 -4.15 0.58 -1.27
N LYS A 129 -4.70 -0.22 -0.36
CA LYS A 129 -6.14 -0.51 -0.24
C LYS A 129 -6.50 -0.90 1.19
N TYR A 130 -7.69 -0.50 1.63
CA TYR A 130 -8.31 -1.04 2.85
C TYR A 130 -9.56 -1.85 2.49
N ASP A 131 -9.97 -2.76 3.39
CA ASP A 131 -11.24 -3.46 3.26
C ASP A 131 -12.40 -2.46 3.25
N SER A 132 -13.26 -2.51 2.22
CA SER A 132 -14.31 -1.51 1.98
C SER A 132 -15.44 -1.54 3.01
N TYR A 133 -15.54 -2.61 3.81
CA TYR A 133 -16.59 -2.78 4.80
C TYR A 133 -16.00 -3.24 6.13
N LEU A 134 -16.30 -2.53 7.21
CA LEU A 134 -15.92 -2.88 8.57
C LEU A 134 -17.17 -3.02 9.43
N THR A 135 -17.31 -4.13 10.13
CA THR A 135 -18.39 -4.34 11.12
C THR A 135 -17.81 -4.55 12.50
N ILE A 136 -18.27 -3.75 13.46
CA ILE A 136 -17.83 -3.80 14.85
C ILE A 136 -18.99 -4.30 15.71
N THR A 137 -18.82 -5.45 16.37
CA THR A 137 -19.78 -5.92 17.37
C THR A 137 -19.38 -5.38 18.74
N MET A 138 -20.30 -4.69 19.41
CA MET A 138 -20.04 -4.09 20.72
C MET A 138 -20.54 -5.01 21.84
N VAL A 139 -19.85 -4.96 22.98
CA VAL A 139 -20.19 -5.78 24.16
C VAL A 139 -20.92 -4.90 25.17
N PRO A 140 -22.13 -5.30 25.63
CA PRO A 140 -22.86 -4.55 26.65
C PRO A 140 -22.08 -4.47 27.98
N LEU A 141 -22.19 -3.35 28.68
CA LEU A 141 -21.68 -3.20 30.04
C LEU A 141 -22.40 -4.19 30.97
N GLY A 142 -21.65 -4.83 31.87
CA GLY A 142 -22.19 -5.87 32.76
C GLY A 142 -22.30 -7.27 32.13
N GLN A 143 -21.78 -7.47 30.92
CA GLN A 143 -21.40 -8.79 30.40
C GLN A 143 -19.89 -8.94 30.50
N ASP A 144 -19.41 -10.16 30.77
CA ASP A 144 -17.98 -10.45 30.74
C ASP A 144 -17.44 -10.15 29.34
N LYS A 145 -16.40 -9.31 29.27
CA LYS A 145 -15.72 -9.02 28.00
C LYS A 145 -15.14 -10.34 27.48
N PRO A 146 -15.58 -10.86 26.32
CA PRO A 146 -15.00 -12.07 25.76
C PRO A 146 -13.50 -11.83 25.56
N GLY A 147 -12.66 -12.59 26.26
CA GLY A 147 -11.20 -12.52 26.12
C GLY A 147 -10.41 -11.91 27.29
N LEU A 148 -11.03 -11.53 28.41
CA LEU A 148 -10.29 -11.11 29.63
C LEU A 148 -10.63 -11.94 30.88
N SER A 149 -11.33 -13.06 30.74
CA SER A 149 -11.78 -13.92 31.84
C SER A 149 -11.13 -15.31 31.80
N GLN A 150 -9.84 -15.40 31.46
CA GLN A 150 -9.07 -16.57 31.88
C GLN A 150 -8.45 -16.26 33.25
N PRO A 151 -8.80 -16.99 34.32
CA PRO A 151 -7.99 -16.96 35.52
C PRO A 151 -6.60 -17.52 35.19
N VAL A 152 -5.59 -16.65 35.19
CA VAL A 152 -4.16 -16.99 35.20
C VAL A 152 -3.84 -17.62 36.56
N ALA A 153 -4.36 -18.81 36.82
CA ALA A 153 -4.14 -19.52 38.07
C ALA A 153 -4.01 -21.05 37.90
N ALA A 154 -4.07 -21.58 36.68
CA ALA A 154 -4.07 -23.03 36.45
C ALA A 154 -3.20 -23.52 35.26
N GLN A 155 -2.30 -22.69 34.73
CA GLN A 155 -1.37 -23.12 33.67
C GLN A 155 0.05 -22.68 34.00
N GLN A 156 0.57 -23.16 35.13
CA GLN A 156 1.97 -22.98 35.48
C GLN A 156 2.45 -24.20 36.27
N GLU A 157 2.43 -25.38 35.63
CA GLU A 157 3.06 -26.59 36.19
C GLU A 157 3.68 -27.53 35.15
N GLU A 158 3.65 -27.21 33.85
CA GLU A 158 4.23 -28.09 32.80
C GLU A 158 5.15 -27.32 31.84
N VAL A 159 6.15 -26.63 32.38
CA VAL A 159 7.32 -26.17 31.60
C VAL A 159 8.59 -26.39 32.42
N THR A 160 8.89 -27.65 32.72
CA THR A 160 10.19 -28.06 33.26
C THR A 160 10.56 -29.47 32.81
N GLU A 161 10.67 -29.74 31.50
CA GLU A 161 11.40 -30.95 31.06
C GLU A 161 11.81 -30.98 29.57
N GLN A 162 12.18 -29.87 28.93
CA GLN A 162 12.73 -29.93 27.56
C GLN A 162 13.87 -28.94 27.37
N ALA A 163 14.97 -29.15 28.09
CA ALA A 163 16.25 -28.52 27.80
C ALA A 163 17.40 -29.34 28.44
N ALA A 164 17.68 -30.55 27.94
CA ALA A 164 18.87 -31.30 28.36
C ALA A 164 19.29 -32.48 27.47
N GLU A 165 19.04 -32.53 26.16
CA GLU A 165 19.62 -33.63 25.34
C GLU A 165 19.67 -33.27 23.85
N GLU A 166 20.66 -32.47 23.43
CA GLU A 166 21.31 -32.57 22.10
C GLU A 166 22.48 -31.57 22.05
N VAL A 167 23.43 -31.77 22.96
CA VAL A 167 24.80 -31.24 22.84
C VAL A 167 25.72 -32.43 23.09
N SER A 168 25.96 -33.26 22.07
CA SER A 168 27.06 -34.22 22.05
C SER A 168 27.15 -34.92 20.69
N SER A 169 27.69 -34.26 19.68
CA SER A 169 28.70 -34.90 18.83
C SER A 169 29.52 -33.83 18.12
N THR A 170 30.74 -33.74 18.61
CA THR A 170 31.90 -32.96 18.22
C THR A 170 32.37 -33.24 16.78
N GLU A 171 33.03 -32.23 16.20
CA GLU A 171 34.32 -32.25 15.45
C GLU A 171 34.58 -33.44 14.49
N GLU A 172 34.94 -33.24 13.22
CA GLU A 172 36.22 -32.73 12.69
C GLU A 172 36.01 -32.66 11.15
N ILE A 173 36.55 -31.72 10.35
CA ILE A 173 37.94 -31.66 9.89
C ILE A 173 38.20 -30.22 9.40
N ALA A 174 39.38 -29.73 9.79
CA ALA A 174 39.99 -28.45 9.50
C ALA A 174 40.65 -28.35 8.10
N GLU A 175 41.23 -27.17 7.84
CA GLU A 175 42.15 -26.78 6.76
C GLU A 175 41.48 -26.44 5.42
N ASP A 176 41.60 -25.23 4.87
CA ASP A 176 42.86 -24.57 4.48
C ASP A 176 42.67 -23.03 4.35
N LYS A 177 43.43 -22.30 5.17
CA LYS A 177 44.31 -21.16 4.80
C LYS A 177 43.71 -19.85 4.25
N THR A 178 43.77 -18.83 5.13
CA THR A 178 44.47 -17.53 4.98
C THR A 178 44.82 -17.15 3.52
N THR A 179 44.56 -15.94 3.03
CA THR A 179 45.25 -14.70 3.46
C THR A 179 44.67 -13.46 2.72
N GLU A 180 44.49 -12.38 3.47
CA GLU A 180 44.68 -10.94 3.19
C GLU A 180 44.06 -10.18 1.99
N ALA A 181 43.48 -9.02 2.38
CA ALA A 181 43.36 -7.73 1.68
C ALA A 181 42.42 -7.71 0.45
N VAL A 182 41.58 -6.69 0.22
CA VAL A 182 41.86 -5.25 0.24
C VAL A 182 40.55 -4.44 0.40
N VAL A 183 40.66 -3.35 1.17
CA VAL A 183 39.98 -2.05 1.20
C VAL A 183 38.92 -1.72 0.12
N ALA A 184 37.96 -0.87 0.55
CA ALA A 184 37.16 0.11 -0.20
C ALA A 184 35.66 -0.23 -0.32
N ASP A 185 34.71 0.67 -0.12
CA ASP A 185 34.66 2.01 0.47
C ASP A 185 33.17 2.30 0.71
N ALA A 186 32.90 3.12 1.73
CA ALA A 186 31.60 3.72 1.94
C ALA A 186 31.59 5.06 1.22
N ASP A 187 30.74 5.24 0.22
CA ASP A 187 30.39 6.53 -0.38
C ASP A 187 28.97 6.36 -0.95
N ALA A 188 27.90 7.08 -0.56
CA ALA A 188 27.78 8.49 -0.25
C ALA A 188 28.48 9.37 -1.30
N ASP A 189 27.81 9.65 -2.43
CA ASP A 189 27.92 11.02 -2.95
C ASP A 189 26.69 11.44 -3.77
N ALA A 190 26.33 12.69 -3.49
CA ALA A 190 25.35 13.50 -4.18
C ALA A 190 25.96 14.11 -5.45
N ALA A 191 25.13 14.53 -6.41
CA ALA A 191 25.48 15.66 -7.27
C ALA A 191 24.21 16.23 -7.92
N GLU A 192 23.62 17.18 -7.21
CA GLU A 192 22.79 18.26 -7.73
C GLU A 192 23.75 19.41 -8.09
N GLU A 193 23.66 19.98 -9.31
CA GLU A 193 24.14 21.34 -9.56
C GLU A 193 23.33 22.05 -10.66
N LYS A 194 23.07 23.34 -10.38
CA LYS A 194 22.71 24.50 -11.21
C LYS A 194 21.24 24.93 -11.12
N ALA A 195 20.89 26.16 -10.75
CA ALA A 195 21.63 27.35 -10.31
C ALA A 195 20.61 28.34 -9.72
N ALA A 196 20.96 29.06 -8.64
CA ALA A 196 20.29 30.30 -8.27
C ALA A 196 21.32 31.26 -7.67
N GLU A 197 21.49 32.39 -8.36
CA GLU A 197 22.40 33.48 -8.02
C GLU A 197 21.83 34.34 -6.89
N VAL A 198 22.73 34.76 -6.00
CA VAL A 198 22.53 35.60 -4.83
C VAL A 198 22.56 37.07 -5.25
N VAL A 199 21.58 37.85 -4.79
CA VAL A 199 21.76 39.29 -4.56
C VAL A 199 21.29 39.61 -3.15
N THR A 200 22.25 39.95 -2.28
CA THR A 200 22.07 40.53 -0.95
C THR A 200 22.37 42.03 -0.99
N GLU A 201 21.46 42.85 -0.47
CA GLU A 201 21.63 44.15 0.23
C GLU A 201 20.19 44.72 0.32
N ASP A 202 19.64 45.20 1.42
CA ASP A 202 20.25 45.93 2.52
C ASP A 202 19.31 46.00 3.74
N ALA A 203 19.87 46.48 4.84
CA ALA A 203 19.31 46.57 6.17
C ALA A 203 18.01 47.40 6.36
N GLN A 204 17.27 47.00 7.40
CA GLN A 204 16.26 47.71 8.22
C GLN A 204 16.40 49.26 8.31
N PRO A 205 15.29 50.01 8.56
CA PRO A 205 14.68 50.00 9.90
C PRO A 205 13.15 50.19 10.01
N VAL A 206 12.71 49.86 11.23
CA VAL A 206 11.42 50.11 11.90
C VAL A 206 10.98 51.58 11.82
N VAL A 207 9.69 51.85 11.52
CA VAL A 207 8.85 52.91 12.14
C VAL A 207 7.35 52.79 11.75
N ASP A 208 6.50 52.70 12.77
CA ASP A 208 5.19 53.36 13.03
C ASP A 208 3.98 53.44 12.06
N ALA A 209 2.80 53.46 12.74
CA ALA A 209 1.49 54.04 12.39
C ALA A 209 0.45 53.11 11.71
N VAL A 210 -0.60 52.65 12.41
CA VAL A 210 -1.89 53.31 12.78
C VAL A 210 -3.03 52.99 11.79
N GLN A 211 -4.16 52.57 12.40
CA GLN A 211 -5.53 52.35 11.89
C GLN A 211 -5.87 51.05 11.16
#